data_AF-A0A1R4HN71-F1
#
_entry.id   AF-A0A1R4HN71-F1
#
_cell.length_a   1.000
_cell.length_b   1.000
_cell.length_c   1.000
_cell.angle_alpha   90.00
_cell.angle_beta   90.00
_cell.angle_gamma   90.00
#
_symmetry.space_group_name_H-M   'P 1'
#
loop_
_entity.id
_entity.type
_entity.pdbx_description
1 polymer ?
#
loop_
_entity_poly.entity_id
_entity_poly.type
_entity_poly.pdbx_seq_one_letter_code
_entity_poly.pdbx_strand_id
1 'polypeptide(L)'
;MTLKATCPECGMTGDMAAFVTQGEHNQALAVALEMPAVLSSRIVRYLGMFRPKSRALASAKSARLLTELKEVITSGVIERKGITREAPLKVWIAALDQLLERPPSNLPLSGHGYLFEVVANVADRHAGEAERQREEAARNGAKQPANRAPAAPLRERSTDDVLAEHQRMATRQAHVSNHGKEQYKNKSTEKANAPKRLSELLKGAASQGDTP
;
A
#
# COMPACT_ATOMS: atom_id res chain seq x y z
N MET A 1 -64.22 -11.17 -10.41
CA MET A 1 -64.43 -9.76 -10.80
C MET A 1 -63.11 -9.04 -10.65
N THR A 2 -62.55 -8.47 -11.72
CA THR A 2 -61.31 -7.69 -11.68
C THR A 2 -61.63 -6.26 -11.25
N LEU A 3 -61.10 -5.84 -10.11
CA LEU A 3 -61.21 -4.46 -9.63
C LEU A 3 -60.25 -3.59 -10.45
N LYS A 4 -60.71 -2.45 -10.96
CA LYS A 4 -59.88 -1.54 -11.76
C LYS A 4 -59.31 -0.42 -10.89
N ALA A 5 -58.11 0.02 -11.23
CA ALA A 5 -57.50 1.23 -10.68
C ALA A 5 -57.08 2.17 -11.82
N THR A 6 -57.01 3.47 -11.51
CA THR A 6 -56.67 4.54 -12.45
C THR A 6 -55.52 5.36 -11.89
N CYS A 7 -54.47 5.60 -12.68
CA CYS A 7 -53.39 6.51 -12.33
C CYS A 7 -53.90 7.95 -12.30
N PRO A 8 -53.69 8.72 -11.20
CA PRO A 8 -54.16 10.11 -11.11
C PRO A 8 -53.38 11.09 -12.00
N GLU A 9 -52.14 10.76 -12.39
CA GLU A 9 -51.27 11.65 -13.15
C GLU A 9 -51.53 11.58 -14.67
N CYS A 10 -51.67 10.36 -15.20
CA CYS A 10 -51.78 10.13 -16.66
C CYS A 10 -53.09 9.47 -17.10
N GLY A 11 -53.96 9.09 -16.17
CA GLY A 11 -55.24 8.45 -16.48
C GLY A 11 -55.17 6.99 -16.94
N MET A 12 -53.99 6.34 -16.90
CA MET A 12 -53.86 4.92 -17.23
C MET A 12 -54.78 4.07 -16.34
N THR A 13 -55.61 3.21 -16.94
CA THR A 13 -56.48 2.27 -16.22
C THR A 13 -56.00 0.83 -16.39
N GLY A 14 -56.14 0.02 -15.35
CA GLY A 14 -55.71 -1.37 -15.37
C GLY A 14 -56.30 -2.18 -14.22
N ASP A 15 -55.94 -3.47 -14.16
CA ASP A 15 -56.26 -4.31 -12.99
C ASP A 15 -55.57 -3.74 -11.75
N MET A 16 -56.31 -3.55 -10.66
CA MET A 16 -55.80 -3.06 -9.39
C MET A 16 -54.63 -3.91 -8.88
N ALA A 17 -54.63 -5.22 -9.14
CA ALA A 17 -53.52 -6.10 -8.75
C ALA A 17 -52.18 -5.64 -9.36
N ALA A 18 -52.18 -5.14 -10.60
CA ALA A 18 -50.97 -4.65 -11.26
C ALA A 18 -50.40 -3.39 -10.57
N PHE A 19 -51.26 -2.48 -10.12
CA PHE A 19 -50.84 -1.27 -9.39
C PHE A 19 -50.23 -1.62 -8.02
N VAL A 20 -50.81 -2.60 -7.32
CA VAL A 20 -50.25 -3.09 -6.05
C VAL A 20 -48.86 -3.69 -6.27
N THR A 21 -48.70 -4.57 -7.26
CA THR A 21 -47.40 -5.16 -7.62
C THR A 21 -46.37 -4.09 -8.00
N GLN A 22 -46.76 -3.06 -8.74
CA GLN A 22 -45.86 -1.95 -9.06
C GLN A 22 -45.42 -1.16 -7.82
N GLY A 23 -46.33 -0.96 -6.86
CA GLY A 23 -45.99 -0.35 -5.57
C GLY A 23 -44.92 -1.17 -4.81
N GLU A 24 -45.06 -2.50 -4.78
CA GLU A 24 -44.08 -3.39 -4.17
C GLU A 24 -42.72 -3.36 -4.90
N HIS A 25 -42.72 -3.25 -6.24
CA HIS A 25 -41.48 -3.07 -7.01
C HIS A 25 -40.78 -1.75 -6.69
N ASN A 26 -41.54 -0.66 -6.57
CA ASN A 26 -40.99 0.64 -6.19
C ASN A 26 -40.39 0.60 -4.77
N GLN A 27 -41.03 -0.11 -3.85
CA GLN A 27 -40.49 -0.32 -2.50
C GLN A 27 -39.17 -1.10 -2.53
N ALA A 28 -39.12 -2.20 -3.28
CA ALA A 28 -37.89 -2.99 -3.45
C ALA A 28 -36.76 -2.12 -4.06
N LEU A 29 -37.08 -1.32 -5.07
CA LEU A 29 -36.12 -0.41 -5.70
C LEU A 29 -35.61 0.65 -4.72
N ALA A 30 -36.49 1.26 -3.92
CA ALA A 30 -36.10 2.26 -2.93
C ALA A 30 -35.08 1.69 -1.93
N VAL A 31 -35.34 0.51 -1.38
CA VAL A 31 -34.42 -0.17 -0.45
C VAL A 31 -33.08 -0.51 -1.13
N ALA A 32 -33.12 -0.93 -2.39
CA ALA A 32 -31.90 -1.23 -3.15
C ALA A 32 -31.00 0.00 -3.34
N LEU A 33 -31.59 1.19 -3.53
CA LEU A 33 -30.88 2.45 -3.73
C LEU A 33 -30.19 2.97 -2.45
N GLU A 34 -30.64 2.54 -1.27
CA GLU A 34 -30.03 2.92 0.00
C GLU A 34 -28.79 2.09 0.36
N MET A 35 -28.54 0.99 -0.35
CA MET A 35 -27.37 0.15 -0.14
C MET A 35 -26.12 0.70 -0.84
N PRO A 36 -24.91 0.37 -0.34
CA PRO A 36 -23.67 0.76 -1.01
C PRO A 36 -23.63 0.34 -2.47
N ALA A 37 -23.50 1.31 -3.39
CA ALA A 37 -23.59 1.09 -4.83
C ALA A 37 -22.59 0.04 -5.36
N VAL A 38 -21.46 -0.16 -4.68
CA VAL A 38 -20.43 -1.17 -5.01
C VAL A 38 -20.96 -2.61 -4.95
N LEU A 39 -22.06 -2.84 -4.22
CA LEU A 39 -22.70 -4.14 -4.05
C LEU A 39 -23.82 -4.39 -5.08
N SER A 40 -24.24 -3.36 -5.83
CA SER A 40 -25.43 -3.40 -6.69
C SER A 40 -25.49 -4.62 -7.62
N SER A 41 -24.47 -4.82 -8.45
CA SER A 41 -24.41 -5.95 -9.39
C SER A 41 -24.39 -7.31 -8.69
N ARG A 42 -23.75 -7.40 -7.52
CA ARG A 42 -23.69 -8.62 -6.70
C ARG A 42 -25.05 -8.96 -6.11
N ILE A 43 -25.75 -7.96 -5.58
CA ILE A 43 -27.08 -8.10 -4.99
C ILE A 43 -28.08 -8.54 -6.06
N VAL A 44 -28.06 -7.96 -7.27
CA VAL A 44 -28.95 -8.38 -8.35
C VAL A 44 -28.73 -9.85 -8.73
N ARG A 45 -27.46 -10.27 -8.88
CA ARG A 45 -27.14 -11.67 -9.18
C ARG A 45 -27.52 -12.61 -8.03
N TYR A 46 -27.32 -12.17 -6.80
CA TYR A 46 -27.71 -12.91 -5.60
C TYR A 46 -29.23 -13.09 -5.48
N LEU A 47 -30.03 -12.05 -5.74
CA LEU A 47 -31.50 -12.16 -5.79
C LEU A 47 -31.97 -13.17 -6.85
N GLY A 48 -31.22 -13.30 -7.96
CA GLY A 48 -31.44 -14.33 -8.97
C GLY A 48 -31.45 -15.76 -8.41
N MET A 49 -30.74 -16.02 -7.30
CA MET A 49 -30.69 -17.34 -6.65
C MET A 49 -31.98 -17.71 -5.89
N PHE A 50 -32.86 -16.74 -5.62
CA PHE A 50 -34.17 -16.98 -4.98
C PHE A 50 -35.27 -17.27 -6.01
N ARG A 51 -34.96 -17.13 -7.30
CA ARG A 51 -35.91 -17.29 -8.39
C ARG A 51 -36.11 -18.79 -8.71
N PRO A 52 -37.35 -19.31 -8.64
CA PRO A 52 -37.64 -20.66 -9.11
C PRO A 52 -37.52 -20.74 -10.65
N LYS A 53 -37.29 -21.94 -11.20
CA LYS A 53 -37.04 -22.12 -12.64
C LYS A 53 -38.18 -21.65 -13.55
N SER A 54 -39.42 -21.73 -13.07
CA SER A 54 -40.62 -21.51 -13.90
C SER A 54 -41.22 -20.10 -13.84
N ARG A 55 -40.81 -19.26 -12.87
CA ARG A 55 -41.43 -17.94 -12.68
C ARG A 55 -40.45 -16.89 -12.16
N ALA A 56 -40.79 -15.62 -12.38
CA ALA A 56 -40.07 -14.50 -11.79
C ALA A 56 -40.14 -14.52 -10.26
N LEU A 57 -39.18 -13.86 -9.61
CA LEU A 57 -39.20 -13.64 -8.17
C LEU A 57 -40.34 -12.67 -7.84
N ALA A 58 -41.19 -13.02 -6.88
CA ALA A 58 -42.28 -12.15 -6.45
C ALA A 58 -41.74 -10.84 -5.86
N SER A 59 -42.35 -9.72 -6.24
CA SER A 59 -42.05 -8.35 -5.78
C SER A 59 -41.98 -8.25 -4.26
N ALA A 60 -43.03 -8.70 -3.56
CA ALA A 60 -43.07 -8.75 -2.10
C ALA A 60 -41.89 -9.53 -1.48
N LYS A 61 -41.50 -10.67 -2.09
CA LYS A 61 -40.34 -11.44 -1.63
C LYS A 61 -39.03 -10.69 -1.89
N SER A 62 -38.88 -10.04 -3.04
CA SER A 62 -37.69 -9.22 -3.32
C SER A 62 -37.55 -8.04 -2.37
N ALA A 63 -38.64 -7.31 -2.08
CA ALA A 63 -38.64 -6.19 -1.15
C ALA A 63 -38.21 -6.65 0.25
N ARG A 64 -38.80 -7.73 0.75
CA ARG A 64 -38.44 -8.32 2.05
C ARG A 64 -36.97 -8.70 2.12
N LEU A 65 -36.45 -9.45 1.15
CA LEU A 65 -35.04 -9.87 1.11
C LEU A 65 -34.09 -8.68 1.05
N LEU A 66 -34.43 -7.64 0.29
CA LEU A 66 -33.61 -6.43 0.20
C LEU A 66 -33.60 -5.66 1.52
N THR A 67 -34.74 -5.56 2.22
CA THR A 67 -34.82 -4.88 3.52
C THR A 67 -34.01 -5.62 4.57
N GLU A 68 -34.21 -6.94 4.71
CA GLU A 68 -33.44 -7.78 5.64
C GLU A 68 -31.93 -7.66 5.36
N LEU A 69 -31.53 -7.70 4.08
CA LEU A 69 -30.13 -7.59 3.71
C LEU A 69 -29.55 -6.19 3.99
N LYS A 70 -30.29 -5.12 3.68
CA LYS A 70 -29.89 -3.74 3.94
C LYS A 70 -29.61 -3.55 5.44
N GLU A 71 -30.53 -3.97 6.31
CA GLU A 71 -30.40 -3.81 7.76
C GLU A 71 -29.08 -4.38 8.27
N VAL A 72 -28.75 -5.63 7.89
CA VAL A 72 -27.51 -6.30 8.33
C VAL A 72 -26.26 -5.71 7.69
N ILE A 73 -26.32 -5.22 6.45
CA ILE A 73 -25.18 -4.52 5.83
C ILE A 73 -24.92 -3.19 6.55
N THR A 74 -25.98 -2.43 6.84
CA THR A 74 -25.88 -1.12 7.46
C THR A 74 -25.49 -1.16 8.94
N SER A 75 -25.80 -2.24 9.65
CA SER A 75 -25.34 -2.43 11.04
C SER A 75 -23.82 -2.54 11.15
N GLY A 76 -23.14 -2.96 10.07
CA GLY A 76 -21.69 -3.20 10.05
C GLY A 76 -21.25 -4.42 10.87
N VAL A 77 -22.19 -5.17 11.43
CA VAL A 77 -21.95 -6.34 12.27
C VAL A 77 -22.85 -7.49 11.85
N ILE A 78 -22.33 -8.71 11.93
CA ILE A 78 -23.11 -9.92 11.68
C ILE A 78 -23.08 -10.85 12.89
N GLU A 79 -24.26 -11.25 13.33
CA GLU A 79 -24.41 -12.25 14.39
C GLU A 79 -24.78 -13.60 13.79
N ARG A 80 -23.97 -14.62 14.07
CA ARG A 80 -24.25 -15.98 13.61
C ARG A 80 -23.74 -17.00 14.60
N LYS A 81 -24.60 -17.97 14.95
CA LYS A 81 -24.33 -19.03 15.95
C LYS A 81 -23.90 -18.45 17.30
N GLY A 82 -24.52 -17.33 17.73
CA GLY A 82 -24.22 -16.65 18.98
C GLY A 82 -22.88 -15.88 19.01
N ILE A 83 -22.22 -15.72 17.86
CA ILE A 83 -20.97 -14.98 17.74
C ILE A 83 -21.20 -13.76 16.84
N THR A 84 -20.96 -12.58 17.41
CA THR A 84 -20.99 -11.30 16.69
C THR A 84 -19.63 -10.99 16.09
N ARG A 85 -19.60 -10.64 14.81
CA ARG A 85 -18.38 -10.32 14.06
C ARG A 85 -18.53 -8.97 13.38
N GLU A 86 -17.42 -8.25 13.26
CA GLU A 86 -17.36 -7.07 12.40
C GLU A 86 -17.47 -7.48 10.93
N ALA A 87 -18.42 -6.89 10.21
CA ALA A 87 -18.67 -7.14 8.80
C ALA A 87 -18.58 -5.81 8.02
N PRO A 88 -17.37 -5.21 7.90
CA PRO A 88 -17.19 -4.02 7.09
C PRO A 88 -17.48 -4.34 5.61
N LEU A 89 -17.71 -3.30 4.80
CA LEU A 89 -18.12 -3.44 3.40
C LEU A 89 -17.24 -4.41 2.57
N LYS A 90 -15.92 -4.43 2.82
CA LYS A 90 -14.99 -5.36 2.16
C LYS A 90 -15.30 -6.84 2.41
N VAL A 91 -15.78 -7.18 3.60
CA VAL A 91 -16.20 -8.56 3.95
C VAL A 91 -17.41 -8.95 3.13
N TRP A 92 -18.40 -8.05 2.98
CA TRP A 92 -19.58 -8.29 2.16
C TRP A 92 -19.24 -8.48 0.68
N ILE A 93 -18.34 -7.66 0.13
CA ILE A 93 -17.85 -7.81 -1.24
C ILE A 93 -17.26 -9.20 -1.44
N ALA A 94 -16.29 -9.58 -0.61
CA ALA A 94 -15.61 -10.87 -0.72
C ALA A 94 -16.56 -12.06 -0.50
N ALA A 95 -17.49 -11.96 0.45
CA ALA A 95 -18.46 -13.02 0.72
C ALA A 95 -19.47 -13.21 -0.42
N LEU A 96 -19.98 -12.13 -1.00
CA LEU A 96 -20.86 -12.19 -2.16
C LEU A 96 -20.13 -12.71 -3.39
N ASP A 97 -18.88 -12.30 -3.61
CA ASP A 97 -18.05 -12.83 -4.70
C ASP A 97 -17.82 -14.34 -4.55
N GLN A 98 -17.43 -14.79 -3.35
CA GLN A 98 -17.26 -16.21 -3.04
C GLN A 98 -18.56 -17.01 -3.27
N LEU A 99 -19.71 -16.47 -2.85
CA LEU A 99 -21.02 -17.08 -3.06
C LEU A 99 -21.37 -17.17 -4.55
N LEU A 100 -21.08 -16.13 -5.32
CA LEU A 100 -21.40 -16.05 -6.74
C LEU A 100 -20.51 -16.96 -7.60
N GLU A 101 -19.25 -17.16 -7.19
CA GLU A 101 -18.33 -18.11 -7.83
C GLU A 101 -18.69 -19.56 -7.54
N ARG A 102 -19.15 -19.84 -6.31
CA ARG A 102 -19.47 -21.19 -5.83
C ARG A 102 -20.89 -21.22 -5.24
N PRO A 103 -21.93 -21.14 -6.10
CA PRO A 103 -23.30 -21.16 -5.63
C PRO A 103 -23.65 -22.52 -4.99
N PRO A 104 -24.56 -22.54 -4.02
CA PRO A 104 -25.02 -23.78 -3.41
C PRO A 104 -25.88 -24.58 -4.40
N SER A 105 -25.92 -25.91 -4.23
CA SER A 105 -26.67 -26.80 -5.12
C SER A 105 -28.19 -26.75 -4.91
N ASN A 106 -28.65 -26.34 -3.72
CA ASN A 106 -30.05 -26.32 -3.32
C ASN A 106 -30.75 -24.99 -3.66
N LEU A 107 -30.82 -24.66 -4.95
CA LEU A 107 -31.61 -23.53 -5.44
C LEU A 107 -33.08 -23.94 -5.71
N PRO A 108 -34.06 -23.05 -5.47
CA PRO A 108 -33.91 -21.66 -5.03
C PRO A 108 -33.66 -21.53 -3.52
N LEU A 109 -32.97 -20.45 -3.12
CA LEU A 109 -32.76 -20.14 -1.71
C LEU A 109 -34.07 -19.76 -1.00
N SER A 110 -34.16 -20.14 0.28
CA SER A 110 -35.29 -19.82 1.16
C SER A 110 -35.10 -18.49 1.90
N GLY A 111 -33.87 -18.14 2.25
CA GLY A 111 -33.51 -16.91 2.98
C GLY A 111 -32.01 -16.61 2.92
N HIS A 112 -31.55 -15.67 3.75
CA HIS A 112 -30.16 -15.22 3.78
C HIS A 112 -29.20 -16.12 4.58
N GLY A 113 -29.70 -17.18 5.22
CA GLY A 113 -28.92 -18.01 6.13
C GLY A 113 -27.60 -18.53 5.55
N TYR A 114 -27.60 -18.98 4.29
CA TYR A 114 -26.37 -19.43 3.62
C TYR A 114 -25.38 -18.28 3.40
N LEU A 115 -25.85 -17.13 2.91
CA LEU A 115 -25.00 -15.94 2.73
C LEU A 115 -24.42 -15.50 4.07
N PHE A 116 -25.21 -15.47 5.14
CA PHE A 116 -24.74 -15.07 6.47
C PHE A 116 -23.68 -16.01 7.04
N GLU A 117 -23.75 -17.32 6.76
CA GLU A 117 -22.66 -18.25 7.09
C GLU A 117 -21.39 -17.92 6.30
N VAL A 118 -21.51 -17.64 4.99
CA VAL A 118 -20.35 -17.24 4.16
C VAL A 118 -19.73 -15.94 4.68
N VAL A 119 -20.55 -14.94 4.96
CA VAL A 119 -20.10 -13.63 5.51
C VAL A 119 -19.41 -13.81 6.86
N ALA A 120 -19.96 -14.63 7.76
CA ALA A 120 -19.33 -14.92 9.05
C ALA A 120 -17.95 -15.57 8.89
N ASN A 121 -17.81 -16.54 7.99
CA ASN A 121 -16.53 -17.19 7.69
C ASN A 121 -15.50 -16.22 7.09
N VAL A 122 -15.93 -15.34 6.19
CA VAL A 122 -15.06 -14.31 5.60
C VAL A 122 -14.67 -13.27 6.64
N ALA A 123 -15.59 -12.88 7.54
CA ALA A 123 -15.33 -11.96 8.65
C ALA A 123 -14.26 -12.51 9.59
N ASP A 124 -14.34 -13.80 9.97
CA ASP A 124 -13.34 -14.46 10.81
C ASP A 124 -11.95 -14.45 10.16
N ARG A 125 -11.88 -14.79 8.87
CA ARG A 125 -10.63 -14.74 8.10
C ARG A 125 -10.06 -13.32 8.05
N HIS A 126 -10.93 -12.35 7.77
CA HIS A 126 -10.56 -10.95 7.68
C HIS A 126 -10.05 -10.40 9.02
N ALA A 127 -10.68 -10.74 10.14
CA ALA A 127 -10.22 -10.38 11.48
C ALA A 127 -8.85 -11.01 11.78
N GLY A 128 -8.66 -12.29 11.45
CA GLY A 128 -7.38 -12.98 11.62
C GLY A 128 -6.25 -12.39 10.74
N GLU A 129 -6.56 -11.96 9.52
CA GLU A 129 -5.61 -11.26 8.64
C GLU A 129 -5.21 -9.89 9.19
N ALA A 130 -6.18 -9.11 9.67
CA ALA A 130 -5.93 -7.81 10.28
C ALA A 130 -5.05 -7.92 11.54
N GLU A 131 -5.26 -8.95 12.35
CA GLU A 131 -4.46 -9.18 13.55
C GLU A 131 -3.02 -9.58 13.22
N ARG A 132 -2.84 -10.52 12.27
CA ARG A 132 -1.49 -10.89 11.79
C ARG A 132 -0.72 -9.68 11.24
N GLN A 133 -1.38 -8.83 10.46
CA GLN A 133 -0.74 -7.62 9.94
C GLN A 133 -0.33 -6.65 11.05
N ARG A 134 -1.15 -6.52 12.11
CA ARG A 134 -0.80 -5.70 13.28
C ARG A 134 0.41 -6.25 14.03
N GLU A 135 0.44 -7.56 14.29
CA GLU A 135 1.58 -8.21 14.94
C GLU A 135 2.87 -8.12 14.11
N GLU A 136 2.78 -8.29 12.79
CA GLU A 136 3.92 -8.16 11.88
C GLU A 136 4.43 -6.72 11.84
N ALA A 137 3.54 -5.73 11.79
CA ALA A 137 3.91 -4.32 11.87
C ALA A 137 4.57 -3.98 13.21
N ALA A 138 4.06 -4.51 14.33
CA ALA A 138 4.69 -4.36 15.64
C ALA A 138 6.09 -5.02 15.69
N ARG A 139 6.22 -6.24 15.14
CA ARG A 139 7.50 -6.96 15.04
C ARG A 139 8.51 -6.23 14.15
N ASN A 140 8.07 -5.67 13.02
CA ASN A 140 8.93 -4.97 12.08
C ASN A 140 9.30 -3.56 12.57
N GLY A 141 8.39 -2.88 13.28
CA GLY A 141 8.66 -1.61 13.95
C GLY A 141 9.67 -1.76 15.10
N ALA A 142 9.57 -2.84 15.87
CA ALA A 142 10.57 -3.18 16.90
C ALA A 142 11.94 -3.60 16.32
N LYS A 143 11.99 -3.98 15.05
CA LYS A 143 13.22 -4.29 14.30
C LYS A 143 13.81 -3.08 13.55
N GLN A 144 13.40 -1.84 13.84
CA GLN A 144 14.18 -0.68 13.38
C GLN A 144 15.62 -0.82 13.93
N PRO A 145 16.64 -1.00 13.08
CA PRO A 145 17.98 -1.18 13.57
C PRO A 145 18.40 0.12 14.26
N ALA A 146 18.84 0.02 15.52
CA ALA A 146 19.38 1.12 16.32
C ALA A 146 20.60 1.83 15.69
N ASN A 147 20.99 1.46 14.47
CA ASN A 147 22.12 2.00 13.73
C ASN A 147 21.75 2.69 12.40
N ARG A 148 20.47 2.91 12.08
CA ARG A 148 20.14 3.77 10.95
C ARG A 148 20.14 5.23 11.40
N ALA A 149 21.33 5.83 11.45
CA ALA A 149 21.45 7.27 11.45
C ALA A 149 20.59 7.81 10.29
N PRO A 150 19.80 8.87 10.49
CA PRO A 150 19.07 9.49 9.39
C PRO A 150 20.12 9.86 8.33
N ALA A 151 20.02 9.26 7.14
CA ALA A 151 20.82 9.68 6.02
C ALA A 151 20.54 11.17 5.83
N ALA A 152 21.57 12.00 6.04
CA ALA A 152 21.47 13.42 5.82
C ALA A 152 20.84 13.63 4.44
N PRO A 153 19.87 14.56 4.30
CA PRO A 153 19.27 14.81 3.00
C PRO A 153 20.40 15.08 2.00
N LEU A 154 20.34 14.40 0.85
CA LEU A 154 21.28 14.61 -0.25
C LEU A 154 21.16 16.08 -0.65
N ARG A 155 22.02 16.94 -0.09
CA ARG A 155 22.13 18.33 -0.53
C ARG A 155 22.72 18.26 -1.93
N GLU A 156 21.91 18.57 -2.92
CA GLU A 156 22.38 18.79 -4.27
C GLU A 156 23.40 19.93 -4.21
N ARG A 157 24.68 19.59 -4.41
CA ARG A 157 25.76 20.59 -4.41
C ARG A 157 25.50 21.51 -5.60
N SER A 158 25.29 22.80 -5.32
CA SER A 158 25.21 23.81 -6.37
C SER A 158 26.49 23.76 -7.22
N THR A 159 26.37 23.98 -8.53
CA THR A 159 27.50 24.15 -9.44
C THR A 159 28.50 25.19 -8.93
N ASP A 160 28.03 26.20 -8.20
CA ASP A 160 28.87 27.24 -7.59
C ASP A 160 29.78 26.69 -6.49
N ASP A 161 29.29 25.75 -5.68
CA ASP A 161 30.08 25.12 -4.61
C ASP A 161 31.21 24.27 -5.19
N VAL A 162 30.94 23.59 -6.31
CA VAL A 162 31.90 22.75 -7.02
C VAL A 162 32.98 23.60 -7.69
N LEU A 163 32.60 24.71 -8.34
CA LEU A 163 33.55 25.65 -8.95
C LEU A 163 34.46 26.30 -7.89
N ALA A 164 33.88 26.74 -6.76
CA ALA A 164 34.64 27.35 -5.67
C ALA A 164 35.66 26.36 -5.06
N GLU A 165 35.30 25.08 -4.94
CA GLU A 165 36.21 24.04 -4.45
C GLU A 165 37.35 23.77 -5.44
N HIS A 166 37.06 23.74 -6.75
CA HIS A 166 38.08 23.57 -7.78
C HIS A 166 39.10 24.73 -7.78
N GLN A 167 38.63 25.97 -7.62
CA GLN A 167 39.50 27.16 -7.51
C GLN A 167 40.38 27.11 -6.25
N ARG A 168 39.84 26.64 -5.12
CA ARG A 168 40.62 26.40 -3.89
C ARG A 168 41.69 25.32 -4.06
N MET A 169 41.42 24.28 -4.84
CA MET A 169 42.42 23.24 -5.12
C MET A 169 43.53 23.74 -6.07
N ALA A 170 43.18 24.52 -7.09
CA ALA A 170 44.14 25.12 -8.01
C ALA A 170 45.12 26.08 -7.29
N THR A 171 44.59 26.93 -6.40
CA THR A 171 45.41 27.85 -5.59
C THR A 171 46.32 27.11 -4.60
N ARG A 172 45.86 26.01 -4.00
CA ARG A 172 46.71 25.13 -3.17
C ARG A 172 47.83 24.46 -3.96
N GLN A 173 47.55 23.94 -5.16
CA GLN A 173 48.58 23.34 -6.02
C GLN A 173 49.63 24.38 -6.49
N ALA A 174 49.20 25.63 -6.75
CA ALA A 174 50.11 26.71 -7.08
C ALA A 174 51.08 27.05 -5.92
N HIS A 175 50.59 27.05 -4.67
CA HIS A 175 51.42 27.29 -3.49
C HIS A 175 52.46 26.17 -3.23
N VAL A 176 52.08 24.91 -3.46
CA VAL A 176 53.00 23.76 -3.33
C VAL A 176 54.12 23.80 -4.38
N SER A 177 53.81 24.24 -5.60
CA SER A 177 54.77 24.30 -6.71
C SER A 177 55.84 25.38 -6.51
N ASN A 178 55.52 26.45 -5.76
CA ASN A 178 56.45 27.57 -5.55
C ASN A 178 57.46 27.29 -4.42
N HIS A 179 57.03 26.60 -3.35
CA HIS A 179 57.93 26.24 -2.24
C HIS A 179 59.06 25.27 -2.65
N GLY A 180 58.79 24.38 -3.62
CA GLY A 180 59.79 23.44 -4.13
C GLY A 180 60.93 24.08 -4.93
N LYS A 181 60.67 25.22 -5.60
CA LYS A 181 61.69 25.95 -6.38
C LYS A 181 62.60 26.83 -5.51
N GLU A 182 62.07 27.43 -4.45
CA GLU A 182 62.87 28.19 -3.48
C GLU A 182 63.81 27.29 -2.66
N GLN A 183 63.35 26.10 -2.24
CA GLN A 183 64.21 25.16 -1.51
C GLN A 183 65.39 24.64 -2.35
N TYR A 184 65.20 24.44 -3.66
CA TYR A 184 66.28 23.93 -4.53
C TYR A 184 67.38 24.97 -4.77
N LYS A 185 67.04 26.27 -4.82
CA LYS A 185 68.00 27.35 -5.06
C LYS A 185 68.91 27.62 -3.85
N ASN A 186 68.39 27.50 -2.63
CA ASN A 186 69.18 27.66 -1.40
C ASN A 186 70.11 26.46 -1.13
N LYS A 187 69.74 25.24 -1.54
CA LYS A 187 70.60 24.05 -1.36
C LYS A 187 71.81 24.04 -2.30
N SER A 188 71.72 24.69 -3.46
CA SER A 188 72.84 24.85 -4.39
C SER A 188 73.88 25.88 -3.94
N THR A 189 73.49 26.91 -3.20
CA THR A 189 74.43 27.91 -2.66
C THR A 189 75.14 27.40 -1.39
N GLU A 190 74.50 26.54 -0.60
CA GLU A 190 75.10 25.97 0.63
C GLU A 190 76.12 24.86 0.35
N LYS A 191 75.98 24.11 -0.77
CA LYS A 191 76.94 23.05 -1.17
C LYS A 191 78.29 23.57 -1.67
N ALA A 192 78.43 24.87 -1.97
CA ALA A 192 79.69 25.47 -2.37
C ALA A 192 80.64 25.74 -1.20
N ASN A 193 80.18 25.60 0.05
CA ASN A 193 80.95 25.96 1.25
C ASN A 193 80.97 24.84 2.31
N ALA A 194 81.25 23.60 1.89
CA ALA A 194 81.41 22.46 2.81
C ALA A 194 82.89 22.06 2.96
N PRO A 195 83.40 21.81 4.18
CA PRO A 195 84.80 21.46 4.42
C PRO A 195 85.17 20.08 3.86
N LYS A 196 86.41 19.95 3.37
CA LYS A 196 86.96 18.72 2.76
C LYS A 196 86.90 17.52 3.72
N ARG A 197 86.57 16.35 3.20
CA ARG A 197 86.36 15.13 4.00
C ARG A 197 87.67 14.50 4.47
N LEU A 198 87.65 13.96 5.68
CA LEU A 198 88.77 13.30 6.38
C LEU A 198 89.49 12.21 5.55
N SER A 199 88.78 11.57 4.61
CA SER A 199 89.33 10.57 3.69
C SER A 199 90.31 11.13 2.67
N GLU A 200 90.24 12.43 2.35
CA GLU A 200 91.21 13.10 1.47
C GLU A 200 92.49 13.50 2.22
N LEU A 201 92.40 13.69 3.55
CA LEU A 201 93.55 14.00 4.41
C LEU A 201 94.39 12.76 4.75
N LEU A 202 93.82 11.56 4.69
CA LEU A 202 94.48 10.30 5.04
C LEU A 202 95.17 9.59 3.85
N LYS A 203 95.07 10.11 2.62
CA LYS A 203 95.76 9.55 1.44
C LYS A 203 97.21 9.98 1.27
N GLY A 204 97.74 10.82 2.16
CA GLY A 204 99.13 11.30 2.12
C GLY A 204 100.15 10.53 2.97
N ALA A 205 99.73 9.50 3.73
CA ALA A 205 100.55 8.92 4.80
C ALA A 205 101.01 7.47 4.59
N ALA A 206 101.03 6.95 3.36
CA ALA A 206 101.47 5.58 3.10
C ALA A 206 102.32 5.46 1.82
N SER A 207 103.52 6.04 1.85
CA SER A 207 104.64 5.61 1.02
C SER A 207 105.94 6.16 1.62
N GLN A 208 106.65 5.35 2.41
CA GLN A 208 108.12 5.23 2.47
C GLN A 208 108.52 4.47 3.73
N GLY A 209 109.15 3.32 3.53
CA GLY A 209 109.72 2.48 4.57
C GLY A 209 110.11 1.11 4.03
N ASP A 210 111.14 1.06 3.20
CA ASP A 210 111.93 -0.15 2.94
C ASP A 210 113.42 0.22 3.09
N THR A 211 114.07 -0.39 4.08
CA THR A 211 115.52 -0.41 4.38
C THR A 211 116.06 -1.80 3.98
N PRO A 212 117.36 -2.07 3.82
CA PRO A 212 118.53 -1.49 4.49
C PRO A 212 119.49 -0.67 3.62
#